data_AF-A0A653VGE8-F1
#
_entry.id   AF-A0A653VGE8-F1
#
_cell.length_a   1.000
_cell.length_b   1.000
_cell.length_c   1.000
_cell.angle_alpha   90.00
_cell.angle_beta   90.00
_cell.angle_gamma   90.00
#
_symmetry.space_group_name_H-M   'P 1'
#
loop_
_entity.id
_entity.type
_entity.pdbx_description
1 polymer ?
#
loop_
_entity_poly.entity_id
_entity_poly.type
_entity_poly.pdbx_seq_one_letter_code
_entity_poly.pdbx_strand_id
1 'polypeptide(L)' 'MHRVVLNMQMSSDDAFTTVSTALGAIPDITIDAPGWNNNRHLVVTIQTDDPDIVDIVREITWQFDALAIQHSLHLADAG' A
#
# COMPACT_ATOMS: atom_id res chain seq x y z
N MET A 1 -4.52 -17.51 -0.99
CA MET A 1 -4.93 -16.15 -1.39
C MET A 1 -5.32 -15.31 -0.18
N HIS A 2 -4.42 -14.43 0.22
CA HIS A 2 -4.57 -13.44 1.28
C HIS A 2 -4.95 -12.09 0.66
N ARG A 3 -5.90 -11.41 1.28
CA ARG A 3 -6.30 -10.05 0.91
C ARG A 3 -5.91 -9.09 2.01
N VAL A 4 -5.14 -8.06 1.68
CA VAL A 4 -4.79 -6.99 2.62
C VAL A 4 -5.24 -5.65 2.07
N VAL A 5 -5.73 -4.80 2.96
CA VAL A 5 -6.08 -3.42 2.64
C VAL A 5 -5.10 -2.49 3.36
N LEU A 6 -4.36 -1.73 2.56
CA LEU A 6 -3.46 -0.68 3.05
C LEU A 6 -4.15 0.67 2.92
N ASN A 7 -4.11 1.47 3.98
CA ASN A 7 -4.63 2.83 3.99
C ASN A 7 -3.50 3.78 4.41
N MET A 8 -3.00 4.58 3.46
CA MET A 8 -1.81 5.43 3.62
C MET A 8 -2.15 6.90 3.38
N GLN A 9 -1.87 7.77 4.36
CA GLN A 9 -2.12 9.21 4.30
C GLN A 9 -1.01 10.01 3.58
N MET A 10 -1.18 10.34 2.31
CA MET A 10 -0.13 11.01 1.55
C MET A 10 -0.23 12.53 1.59
N SER A 11 0.90 13.19 1.34
CA SER A 11 1.01 14.64 1.35
C SER A 11 0.65 15.30 0.01
N SER A 12 0.69 14.58 -1.11
CA SER A 12 0.46 15.12 -2.47
C SER A 12 0.02 14.06 -3.50
N ASP A 13 -0.52 14.51 -4.65
CA ASP A 13 -0.85 13.64 -5.79
C ASP A 13 0.40 13.04 -6.47
N ASP A 14 1.54 13.71 -6.37
CA ASP A 14 2.84 13.20 -6.83
C ASP A 14 3.29 11.99 -5.99
N ALA A 15 3.11 12.08 -4.66
CA ALA A 15 3.33 10.97 -3.75
C ALA A 15 2.40 9.78 -4.08
N PHE A 16 1.11 10.05 -4.34
CA PHE A 16 0.15 9.03 -4.78
C PHE A 16 0.60 8.31 -6.05
N THR A 17 1.04 9.05 -7.06
CA THR A 17 1.46 8.47 -8.35
C THR A 17 2.72 7.63 -8.18
N THR A 18 3.70 8.15 -7.44
CA THR A 18 4.95 7.44 -7.14
C THR A 18 4.69 6.13 -6.40
N VAL A 19 3.88 6.17 -5.35
CA VAL A 19 3.55 4.98 -4.56
C VAL A 19 2.76 3.96 -5.35
N SER A 20 1.71 4.39 -6.06
CA SER A 20 0.88 3.48 -6.85
C SER A 20 1.69 2.76 -7.93
N THR A 21 2.66 3.45 -8.54
CA THR A 21 3.57 2.87 -9.54
C THR A 21 4.55 1.89 -8.91
N ALA A 22 5.15 2.25 -7.77
CA ALA A 22 6.10 1.39 -7.06
C ALA A 22 5.44 0.08 -6.60
N LEU A 23 4.22 0.16 -6.07
CA LEU A 23 3.44 -1.02 -5.71
C LEU A 23 3.17 -1.91 -6.92
N GLY A 24 2.78 -1.35 -8.06
CA GLY A 24 2.54 -2.11 -9.28
C GLY A 24 3.78 -2.80 -9.87
N ALA A 25 4.98 -2.44 -9.41
CA ALA A 25 6.24 -3.05 -9.83
C ALA A 25 6.68 -4.24 -8.96
N ILE A 26 6.01 -4.51 -7.84
CA ILE A 26 6.34 -5.62 -6.95
C ILE A 26 5.84 -6.93 -7.61
N PRO A 27 6.72 -7.92 -7.84
CA PRO A 27 6.30 -9.22 -8.34
C PRO A 27 5.46 -9.96 -7.29
N ASP A 28 4.60 -10.88 -7.72
CA ASP A 28 3.80 -11.75 -6.85
C ASP A 28 2.67 -11.06 -6.03
N ILE A 29 2.44 -9.77 -6.26
CA ILE A 29 1.28 -9.05 -5.76
C ILE A 29 0.35 -8.60 -6.88
N THR A 30 -0.95 -8.84 -6.71
CA THR A 30 -2.00 -8.28 -7.57
C THR A 30 -2.67 -7.13 -6.85
N ILE A 31 -2.68 -5.96 -7.49
CA ILE A 31 -3.34 -4.77 -6.96
C ILE A 31 -4.65 -4.59 -7.72
N ASP A 32 -5.77 -4.78 -7.02
CA ASP A 32 -7.08 -4.78 -7.68
C ASP A 32 -7.78 -3.40 -7.62
N ALA A 33 -7.43 -2.56 -6.64
CA ALA A 33 -8.06 -1.25 -6.47
C ALA A 33 -7.17 -0.23 -5.73
N PRO A 34 -6.30 0.51 -6.43
CA PRO A 34 -5.68 1.71 -5.89
C PRO A 34 -6.68 2.89 -5.96
N GLY A 35 -7.06 3.43 -4.81
CA GLY A 35 -8.03 4.53 -4.70
C GLY A 35 -7.46 5.73 -3.96
N TRP A 36 -7.45 6.88 -4.62
CA TRP A 36 -7.18 8.18 -3.99
C TRP A 36 -8.47 8.80 -3.49
N ASN A 37 -8.52 9.23 -2.23
CA ASN A 37 -9.69 9.94 -1.69
C ASN A 37 -9.38 11.40 -1.32
N ASN A 38 -10.43 12.19 -1.11
CA ASN A 38 -10.33 13.62 -0.80
C ASN A 38 -9.60 13.94 0.52
N ASN A 39 -9.41 12.95 1.40
CA ASN A 39 -8.66 13.09 2.63
C ASN A 39 -7.15 12.88 2.41
N ARG A 40 -6.72 12.76 1.15
CA ARG A 40 -5.36 12.43 0.75
C ARG A 40 -4.91 11.06 1.23
N HIS A 41 -5.82 10.10 1.26
CA HIS A 41 -5.46 8.72 1.55
C HIS A 41 -5.43 7.90 0.28
N LEU A 42 -4.36 7.12 0.12
CA LEU A 42 -4.28 6.03 -0.81
C LEU A 42 -4.78 4.76 -0.11
N VAL A 43 -5.82 4.16 -0.68
CA VAL A 43 -6.31 2.83 -0.29
C VAL A 43 -5.86 1.84 -1.35
N VAL A 44 -5.18 0.78 -0.94
CA VAL A 44 -4.70 -0.29 -1.85
C VAL A 44 -5.23 -1.61 -1.34
N THR A 45 -5.92 -2.35 -2.22
CA THR A 45 -6.19 -3.78 -1.98
C THR A 45 -5.12 -4.61 -2.66
N ILE A 46 -4.38 -5.37 -1.87
CA ILE A 46 -3.38 -6.34 -2.33
C ILE A 46 -3.98 -7.74 -2.21
N GLN A 47 -3.85 -8.51 -3.28
CA GLN A 47 -4.13 -9.93 -3.33
C GLN A 47 -2.83 -10.68 -3.64
N THR A 48 -2.47 -11.61 -2.78
CA THR A 48 -1.29 -12.47 -2.98
C THR A 48 -1.57 -13.86 -2.47
N ASP A 49 -0.85 -14.85 -2.98
CA ASP A 49 -0.82 -16.20 -2.42
C ASP A 49 0.34 -16.41 -1.45
N ASP A 50 1.19 -15.39 -1.29
CA ASP A 50 2.32 -15.42 -0.37
C ASP A 50 1.83 -15.38 1.09
N PRO A 51 2.16 -16.40 1.92
CA PRO A 51 1.82 -16.41 3.33
C PRO A 51 2.58 -15.34 4.14
N ASP A 52 3.70 -14.83 3.64
CA ASP A 52 4.53 -13.81 4.29
C ASP A 52 4.06 -12.38 3.95
N ILE A 53 2.75 -12.19 3.75
CA ILE A 53 2.16 -10.89 3.40
C ILE A 53 2.48 -9.78 4.43
N VAL A 54 2.77 -10.14 5.68
CA VAL A 54 3.22 -9.18 6.70
C VAL A 54 4.58 -8.57 6.32
N ASP A 55 5.51 -9.35 5.80
CA ASP A 55 6.81 -8.84 5.36
C ASP A 55 6.70 -8.05 4.07
N ILE A 56 5.80 -8.44 3.15
CA ILE A 56 5.47 -7.65 1.95
C ILE A 56 4.92 -6.28 2.34
N VAL A 57 3.95 -6.23 3.26
CA VAL A 57 3.37 -4.98 3.76
C VAL A 57 4.43 -4.14 4.48
N ARG A 58 5.30 -4.76 5.26
CA ARG A 58 6.40 -4.07 5.94
C ARG A 58 7.38 -3.48 4.93
N GLU A 59 7.80 -4.23 3.92
CA GLU A 59 8.72 -3.76 2.87
C GLU A 59 8.12 -2.57 2.11
N ILE A 60 6.84 -2.70 1.72
CA ILE A 60 6.04 -1.62 1.13
C ILE A 60 6.09 -0.37 2.02
N THR A 61 5.78 -0.51 3.31
CA THR A 61 5.76 0.64 4.22
C THR A 61 7.15 1.25 4.43
N TRP A 62 8.21 0.43 4.45
CA TRP A 62 9.59 0.89 4.59
C TRP A 62 10.09 1.66 3.37
N GLN A 63 9.77 1.20 2.16
CA GLN A 63 10.09 1.93 0.93
C GLN A 63 9.42 3.31 0.91
N PHE A 64 8.23 3.45 1.50
CA PHE A 64 7.52 4.73 1.62
C PHE A 64 7.95 5.58 2.81
N ASP A 65 8.43 4.98 3.90
CA ASP A 65 9.05 5.69 5.02
C ASP A 65 10.35 6.39 4.58
N ALA A 66 11.15 5.71 3.76
CA ALA A 66 12.36 6.27 3.14
C ALA A 66 12.08 7.46 2.18
N LEU A 67 10.84 7.57 1.68
CA LEU A 67 10.38 8.68 0.83
C LEU A 67 9.80 9.87 1.63
N ALA A 68 9.86 9.84 2.98
CA ALA A 68 9.44 10.92 3.88
C ALA A 68 7.98 11.38 3.67
N ILE A 69 7.06 10.42 3.59
CA ILE A 69 5.61 10.69 3.63
C ILE A 69 5.10 10.25 5.01
N GLN A 70 4.71 11.21 5.86
CA GLN A 70 4.22 10.94 7.22
C GLN A 70 2.96 10.05 7.18
N HIS A 71 3.08 8.76 7.48
CA HIS A 71 1.98 7.80 7.39
C HIS A 71 1.64 7.15 8.74
N SER A 72 0.34 7.10 9.05
CA SER A 72 -0.23 6.26 10.12
C SER A 72 -0.80 4.99 9.49
N LEU A 73 -0.14 3.84 9.66
CA LEU A 73 -0.58 2.57 9.09
C LEU A 73 -1.70 1.94 9.96
N HIS A 74 -2.87 1.71 9.38
CA HIS A 74 -3.90 0.85 9.97
C HIS A 74 -3.97 -0.45 9.18
N LEU A 75 -3.40 -1.54 9.71
CA LEU A 75 -3.72 -2.89 9.22
C LEU A 75 -5.13 -3.25 9.68
N ALA A 76 -6.05 -3.41 8.73
CA ALA A 76 -7.29 -4.12 8.96
C ALA A 76 -7.08 -5.57 8.51
N ASP A 77 -6.99 -6.49 9.47
CA ASP A 77 -7.04 -7.92 9.21
C ASP A 77 -8.44 -8.24 8.66
N ALA A 78 -8.52 -8.67 7.41
CA ALA A 78 -9.76 -9.14 6.80
C ALA A 78 -9.87 -10.64 7.10
N GLY A 79 -10.56 -10.95 8.20
CA GLY A 79 -10.93 -12.32 8.58
C GLY A 79 -11.86 -13.00 7.57
#